data_AF-A0A1E5W7L7-F1
#
_entry.id   AF-A0A1E5W7L7-F1
#
_cell.length_a   1.000
_cell.length_b   1.000
_cell.length_c   1.000
_cell.angle_alpha   90.00
_cell.angle_beta   90.00
_cell.angle_gamma   90.00
#
_symmetry.space_group_name_H-M   'P 1'
#
loop_
_entity.id
_entity.type
_entity.pdbx_description
1 polymer ?
#
loop_
_entity_poly.entity_id
_entity_poly.type
_entity_poly.pdbx_seq_one_letter_code
_entity_poly.pdbx_strand_id
1 'polypeptide(L)'
;MLHVGAARVTVTTLPASFPRSVVRNAWDPRHIKYSYLLATTSVGGSPIVLVADDERISAWPQSKHTKKWKQRPWVVIEKEEILRFNNVGEVLAGKSPGTVQRVELKCFAERSGAVLIRIKCVFFWLDLQTMKIVRHFSDPRVDYEEVYCSIEICSSSWVPTFSTSSSIL
;
A
#
# COMPACT_ATOMS: atom_id res chain seq x y z
N MET A 1 -37.88 -12.21 -10.38
CA MET A 1 -36.92 -13.13 -9.71
C MET A 1 -35.51 -12.73 -10.15
N LEU A 2 -34.76 -12.01 -9.31
CA LEU A 2 -33.35 -11.66 -9.60
C LEU A 2 -32.47 -12.88 -9.35
N HIS A 3 -31.85 -13.43 -10.39
CA HIS A 3 -30.77 -14.40 -10.24
C HIS A 3 -29.54 -13.66 -9.72
N VAL A 4 -29.35 -13.64 -8.41
CA VAL A 4 -28.06 -13.25 -7.82
C VAL A 4 -27.12 -14.42 -8.06
N GLY A 5 -26.37 -14.37 -9.17
CA GLY A 5 -25.30 -15.32 -9.42
C GLY A 5 -24.30 -15.28 -8.27
N ALA A 6 -24.02 -16.44 -7.67
CA ALA A 6 -23.05 -16.53 -6.58
C ALA A 6 -21.71 -15.95 -7.06
N ALA A 7 -21.23 -14.89 -6.40
CA ALA A 7 -19.93 -14.31 -6.70
C ALA A 7 -18.85 -15.38 -6.42
N ARG A 8 -18.21 -15.87 -7.48
CA ARG A 8 -17.12 -16.84 -7.35
C ARG A 8 -15.86 -16.12 -6.88
N VAL A 9 -15.59 -16.18 -5.58
CA VAL A 9 -14.36 -15.64 -5.00
C VAL A 9 -13.19 -16.56 -5.38
N THR A 10 -12.22 -16.02 -6.12
CA THR A 10 -10.99 -16.76 -6.44
C THR A 10 -9.91 -16.39 -5.43
N VAL A 11 -9.58 -17.32 -4.53
CA VAL A 11 -8.48 -17.14 -3.59
C VAL A 11 -7.17 -17.47 -4.31
N THR A 12 -6.20 -16.55 -4.25
CA THR A 12 -4.87 -16.76 -4.83
C THR A 12 -3.79 -16.52 -3.80
N THR A 13 -2.84 -17.46 -3.70
CA THR A 13 -1.77 -17.41 -2.70
C THR A 13 -0.66 -16.47 -3.12
N LEU A 14 -0.26 -15.56 -2.23
CA LEU A 14 0.89 -14.67 -2.41
C LEU A 14 2.21 -15.46 -2.37
N PRO A 15 3.26 -15.01 -3.08
CA PRO A 15 4.52 -15.73 -3.16
C PRO A 15 5.26 -15.75 -1.82
N ALA A 16 6.26 -16.63 -1.69
CA ALA A 16 7.08 -16.73 -0.48
C ALA A 16 7.91 -15.46 -0.23
N SER A 17 8.31 -14.77 -1.30
CA SER A 17 9.01 -13.49 -1.25
C SER A 17 8.15 -12.31 -0.83
N PHE A 18 6.83 -12.48 -0.76
CA PHE A 18 5.92 -11.41 -0.36
C PHE A 18 6.20 -11.04 1.10
N PRO A 19 6.41 -9.75 1.44
CA PRO A 19 6.72 -9.33 2.79
C PRO A 19 5.53 -9.67 3.69
N ARG A 20 5.81 -10.32 4.82
CA ARG A 20 4.81 -10.62 5.83
C ARG A 20 5.26 -9.98 7.11
N SER A 21 4.32 -9.34 7.80
CA SER A 21 4.58 -8.87 9.16
C SER A 21 4.76 -10.10 10.04
N VAL A 22 6.01 -10.48 10.30
CA VAL A 22 6.30 -11.55 11.25
C VAL A 22 6.17 -10.93 12.64
N VAL A 23 5.02 -11.17 13.28
CA VAL A 23 4.87 -10.77 14.69
C VAL A 23 5.70 -11.77 15.50
N ARG A 24 6.98 -11.43 15.76
CA ARG A 24 7.81 -12.21 16.67
C ARG A 24 7.44 -11.87 18.11
N ASN A 25 7.41 -10.59 18.50
CA ASN A 25 6.92 -10.11 19.80
C ASN A 25 6.39 -8.67 19.66
N ALA A 26 5.28 -8.27 20.29
CA ALA A 26 4.72 -6.91 20.17
C ALA A 26 5.70 -5.77 20.54
N TRP A 27 6.81 -6.09 21.21
CA TRP A 27 7.79 -5.17 21.76
C TRP A 27 9.15 -5.20 21.06
N ASP A 28 9.35 -5.97 19.98
CA ASP A 28 10.65 -5.98 19.30
C ASP A 28 10.80 -4.69 18.43
N PRO A 29 11.77 -3.82 18.74
CA PRO A 29 11.97 -2.56 18.04
C PRO A 29 12.39 -2.74 16.56
N ARG A 30 12.74 -3.96 16.13
CA ARG A 30 13.02 -4.31 14.73
C ARG A 30 11.77 -4.76 13.95
N HIS A 31 10.58 -4.55 14.51
CA HIS A 31 9.34 -4.85 13.80
C HIS A 31 9.17 -3.94 12.57
N ILE A 32 9.56 -4.46 11.41
CA ILE A 32 9.24 -3.84 10.12
C ILE A 32 7.73 -3.92 9.97
N LYS A 33 7.08 -2.76 10.03
CA LYS A 33 5.66 -2.66 9.81
C LYS A 33 5.42 -2.34 8.33
N TYR A 34 4.81 -3.27 7.62
CA TYR A 34 4.39 -3.06 6.23
C TYR A 34 3.00 -2.43 6.15
N SER A 35 2.77 -1.59 5.14
CA SER A 35 1.44 -1.15 4.72
C SER A 35 1.13 -1.81 3.37
N TYR A 36 -0.09 -2.31 3.19
CA TYR A 36 -0.49 -3.07 2.00
C TYR A 36 -1.70 -2.41 1.34
N LEU A 37 -1.73 -2.38 0.01
CA LEU A 37 -2.89 -1.89 -0.75
C LEU A 37 -3.05 -2.68 -2.05
N LEU A 38 -4.27 -3.15 -2.33
CA LEU A 38 -4.60 -3.75 -3.62
C LEU A 38 -4.94 -2.64 -4.62
N ALA A 39 -4.35 -2.71 -5.81
CA ALA A 39 -4.59 -1.77 -6.89
C ALA A 39 -4.56 -2.49 -8.25
N THR A 40 -4.69 -1.75 -9.35
CA THR A 40 -4.49 -2.24 -10.72
C THR A 40 -3.42 -1.42 -11.43
N THR A 41 -2.73 -2.02 -12.40
CA THR A 41 -1.69 -1.31 -13.19
C THR A 41 -2.25 -0.21 -14.09
N SER A 42 -3.54 -0.27 -14.39
CA SER A 42 -4.29 0.64 -15.24
C SER A 42 -5.79 0.41 -14.98
N VAL A 43 -6.65 1.25 -15.56
CA VAL A 43 -8.10 0.99 -15.61
C VAL A 43 -8.35 -0.39 -16.26
N GLY A 44 -9.04 -1.29 -15.55
CA GLY A 44 -9.27 -2.68 -16.00
C GLY A 44 -8.00 -3.53 -16.14
N GLY A 45 -6.86 -3.07 -15.61
CA GLY A 45 -5.58 -3.74 -15.66
C GLY A 45 -5.48 -4.96 -14.76
N SER A 46 -4.32 -5.62 -14.78
CA SER A 46 -4.07 -6.73 -13.86
C SER A 46 -3.94 -6.23 -12.42
N PRO A 47 -4.42 -6.98 -11.42
CA PRO A 47 -4.20 -6.65 -10.02
C PRO A 47 -2.72 -6.59 -9.66
N ILE A 48 -2.38 -5.64 -8.80
CA ILE A 48 -1.10 -5.53 -8.11
C ILE A 48 -1.36 -5.39 -6.61
N VAL A 49 -0.49 -5.96 -5.78
CA VAL A 49 -0.43 -5.60 -4.36
C VAL A 49 0.75 -4.69 -4.15
N LEU A 50 0.47 -3.48 -3.71
CA LEU A 50 1.45 -2.52 -3.25
C LEU A 50 1.83 -2.84 -1.80
N VAL A 51 3.11 -2.77 -1.51
CA VAL A 51 3.68 -2.95 -0.18
C VAL A 51 4.61 -1.79 0.09
N ALA A 52 4.32 -1.03 1.15
CA ALA A 52 5.21 0.00 1.66
C ALA A 52 5.93 -0.51 2.91
N ASP A 53 7.25 -0.36 2.93
CA ASP A 53 8.10 -0.56 4.09
C ASP A 53 8.71 0.79 4.54
N ASP A 54 9.78 0.75 5.35
CA ASP A 54 10.41 1.97 5.86
C ASP A 54 11.27 2.70 4.81
N GLU A 55 11.56 2.06 3.68
CA GLU A 55 12.46 2.52 2.62
C GLU A 55 11.71 2.84 1.32
N ARG A 56 10.65 2.10 0.97
CA ARG A 56 10.06 2.19 -0.37
C ARG A 56 8.66 1.61 -0.50
N ILE A 57 8.07 1.88 -1.67
CA ILE A 57 6.85 1.21 -2.14
C ILE A 57 7.23 0.25 -3.26
N SER A 58 6.86 -1.03 -3.10
CA SER A 58 7.08 -2.09 -4.08
C SER A 58 5.75 -2.70 -4.53
N ALA A 59 5.68 -3.20 -5.76
CA ALA A 59 4.48 -3.80 -6.34
C ALA A 59 4.70 -5.28 -6.70
N TRP A 60 3.82 -6.13 -6.20
CA TRP A 60 3.69 -7.53 -6.62
C TRP A 60 2.57 -7.66 -7.65
N PRO A 61 2.88 -7.89 -8.93
CA PRO A 61 1.85 -8.07 -9.95
C PRO A 61 1.27 -9.47 -9.97
N GLN A 62 -0.02 -9.53 -10.29
CA GLN A 62 -0.66 -10.76 -10.72
C GLN A 62 -0.51 -10.93 -12.24
N SER A 63 -0.13 -12.13 -12.67
CA SER A 63 -0.10 -12.49 -14.09
C SER A 63 -1.50 -12.48 -14.69
N LYS A 64 -1.69 -11.78 -15.80
CA LYS A 64 -2.99 -11.73 -16.50
C LYS A 64 -3.46 -13.12 -16.95
N HIS A 65 -2.51 -13.93 -17.43
CA HIS A 65 -2.77 -15.24 -18.03
C HIS A 65 -2.95 -16.34 -16.98
N THR A 66 -2.03 -16.42 -16.01
CA THR A 66 -2.02 -17.53 -15.05
C THR A 66 -2.74 -17.21 -13.74
N LYS A 67 -3.11 -15.95 -13.52
CA LYS A 67 -3.68 -15.43 -12.26
C LYS A 67 -2.80 -15.67 -11.02
N LYS A 68 -1.54 -16.07 -11.22
CA LYS A 68 -0.55 -16.24 -10.16
C LYS A 68 0.22 -14.95 -9.93
N TRP A 69 0.53 -14.66 -8.68
CA TRP A 69 1.40 -13.56 -8.29
C TRP A 69 2.85 -13.83 -8.71
N LYS A 70 3.54 -12.83 -9.25
CA LYS A 70 4.95 -12.96 -9.62
C LYS A 70 5.82 -13.03 -8.37
N GLN A 71 6.91 -13.80 -8.45
CA GLN A 71 7.86 -13.98 -7.35
C GLN A 71 8.66 -12.72 -7.04
N ARG A 72 8.97 -11.87 -8.01
CA ARG A 72 9.75 -10.66 -7.77
C ARG A 72 8.86 -9.42 -7.86
N PRO A 73 8.94 -8.50 -6.89
CA PRO A 73 8.35 -7.18 -7.05
C PRO A 73 9.14 -6.34 -8.03
N TRP A 74 8.56 -5.21 -8.44
CA TRP A 74 9.33 -4.06 -8.88
C TRP A 74 9.18 -2.92 -7.85
N VAL A 75 10.18 -2.05 -7.77
CA VAL A 75 10.10 -0.84 -6.95
C VAL A 75 9.26 0.18 -7.71
N VAL A 76 8.25 0.73 -7.02
CA VAL A 76 7.39 1.79 -7.57
C VAL A 76 8.02 3.14 -7.30
N ILE A 77 8.41 3.41 -6.05
CA ILE A 77 9.06 4.66 -5.67
C ILE A 77 9.82 4.47 -4.35
N GLU A 78 10.99 5.09 -4.25
CA GLU A 78 11.79 5.15 -3.02
C GLU A 78 11.23 6.24 -2.10
N LYS A 79 11.23 6.02 -0.79
CA LYS A 79 10.74 7.02 0.18
C LYS A 79 11.53 8.32 0.10
N GLU A 80 12.84 8.25 -0.12
CA GLU A 80 13.69 9.42 -0.30
C GLU A 80 13.23 10.26 -1.50
N GLU A 81 12.70 9.63 -2.55
CA GLU A 81 12.12 10.35 -3.69
C GLU A 81 10.82 11.06 -3.31
N ILE A 82 9.96 10.42 -2.52
CA ILE A 82 8.75 11.06 -1.97
C ILE A 82 9.12 12.26 -1.11
N LEU A 83 10.14 12.13 -0.24
CA LEU A 83 10.58 13.20 0.67
C LEU A 83 11.25 14.37 -0.07
N ARG A 84 11.93 14.11 -1.20
CA ARG A 84 12.50 15.17 -2.04
C ARG A 84 11.45 15.95 -2.83
N PHE A 85 10.25 15.42 -3.00
CA PHE A 85 9.19 16.11 -3.73
C PHE A 85 8.85 17.44 -3.05
N ASN A 86 9.11 18.55 -3.74
CA ASN A 86 8.87 19.92 -3.25
C ASN A 86 9.43 20.19 -1.83
N ASN A 87 10.59 19.62 -1.49
CA ASN A 87 11.29 19.81 -0.20
C ASN A 87 10.46 19.41 1.04
N VAL A 88 9.47 18.51 0.91
CA VAL A 88 8.63 18.07 2.03
C VAL A 88 9.46 17.40 3.14
N GLY A 89 10.58 16.76 2.81
CA GLY A 89 11.50 16.18 3.79
C GLY A 89 11.98 17.18 4.85
N GLU A 90 12.25 18.43 4.46
CA GLU A 90 12.64 19.49 5.39
C GLU A 90 11.49 19.88 6.32
N VAL A 91 10.28 20.00 5.77
CA VAL A 91 9.05 20.27 6.53
C VAL A 91 8.77 19.18 7.57
N LEU A 92 9.03 17.92 7.22
CA LEU A 92 8.81 16.77 8.09
C LEU A 92 9.93 16.56 9.13
N ALA A 93 11.16 17.01 8.83
CA ALA A 93 12.30 16.97 9.73
C ALA A 93 12.14 17.96 10.90
N GLY A 94 11.62 19.18 10.63
CA GLY A 94 11.42 20.21 11.65
C GLY A 94 10.32 19.92 12.68
N LYS A 95 9.42 18.97 12.42
CA LYS A 95 8.20 18.76 13.22
C LYS A 95 8.34 17.78 14.40
N SER A 96 9.35 16.90 14.42
CA SER A 96 9.65 16.01 15.57
C SER A 96 10.90 15.19 15.30
N PRO A 97 12.02 15.42 16.00
CA PRO A 97 13.19 14.55 15.97
C PRO A 97 12.85 13.21 16.62
N GLY A 98 13.04 12.10 15.91
CA GLY A 98 12.94 10.74 16.47
C GLY A 98 11.71 9.91 16.06
N THR A 99 10.68 10.49 15.43
CA THR A 99 9.57 9.68 14.88
C THR A 99 9.96 9.13 13.51
N VAL A 100 9.98 7.79 13.38
CA VAL A 100 10.18 7.11 12.09
C VAL A 100 9.11 7.59 11.10
N GLN A 101 9.55 8.20 10.00
CA GLN A 101 8.68 8.71 8.94
C GLN A 101 8.15 7.54 8.12
N ARG A 102 7.11 6.88 8.60
CA ARG A 102 6.58 5.68 7.95
C ARG A 102 5.68 6.03 6.77
N VAL A 103 5.78 5.25 5.70
CA VAL A 103 4.93 5.35 4.52
C VAL A 103 3.67 4.50 4.73
N GLU A 104 2.50 5.14 4.69
CA GLU A 104 1.20 4.49 4.82
C GLU A 104 0.45 4.57 3.49
N LEU A 105 0.03 3.43 2.95
CA LEU A 105 -0.86 3.35 1.79
C LEU A 105 -2.31 3.47 2.28
N LYS A 106 -3.07 4.41 1.71
CA LYS A 106 -4.44 4.71 2.18
C LYS A 106 -5.51 4.19 1.23
N CYS A 107 -5.52 4.63 -0.03
CA CYS A 107 -6.52 4.22 -1.00
C CYS A 107 -5.99 4.25 -2.43
N PHE A 108 -6.70 3.58 -3.33
CA PHE A 108 -6.44 3.55 -4.76
C PHE A 108 -7.65 4.08 -5.53
N ALA A 109 -7.44 5.12 -6.33
CA ALA A 109 -8.44 5.70 -7.21
C ALA A 109 -8.37 4.99 -8.58
N GLU A 110 -9.20 3.96 -8.77
CA GLU A 110 -9.15 3.09 -9.96
C GLU A 110 -9.25 3.86 -11.27
N ARG A 111 -10.13 4.88 -11.33
CA ARG A 111 -10.36 5.67 -12.55
C ARG A 111 -9.15 6.47 -12.99
N SER A 112 -8.40 7.01 -12.04
CA SER A 112 -7.22 7.84 -12.33
C SER A 112 -5.91 7.05 -12.24
N GLY A 113 -5.93 5.80 -11.79
CA GLY A 113 -4.72 5.01 -11.56
C GLY A 113 -3.85 5.55 -10.41
N ALA A 114 -4.40 6.38 -9.53
CA ALA A 114 -3.63 7.10 -8.51
C ALA A 114 -3.75 6.45 -7.13
N VAL A 115 -2.69 6.51 -6.34
CA VAL A 115 -2.63 5.99 -4.97
C VAL A 115 -2.41 7.12 -3.99
N LEU A 116 -3.20 7.14 -2.92
CA LEU A 116 -3.00 8.04 -1.80
C LEU A 116 -2.02 7.45 -0.80
N ILE A 117 -0.95 8.19 -0.54
CA ILE A 117 0.11 7.84 0.41
C ILE A 117 0.11 8.88 1.53
N ARG A 118 0.38 8.46 2.76
CA ARG A 118 0.59 9.35 3.91
C ARG A 118 1.96 9.13 4.52
N ILE A 119 2.65 10.22 4.83
CA ILE A 119 3.85 10.25 5.68
C ILE A 119 3.65 11.35 6.73
N LYS A 120 3.55 10.97 8.01
CA LYS A 120 3.15 11.89 9.11
C LYS A 120 1.85 12.65 8.75
N CYS A 121 1.86 13.98 8.75
CA CYS A 121 0.71 14.84 8.44
C CYS A 121 0.62 15.27 6.95
N VAL A 122 1.42 14.66 6.06
CA VAL A 122 1.44 14.99 4.63
C VAL A 122 0.93 13.83 3.80
N PHE A 123 0.08 14.16 2.84
CA PHE A 123 -0.52 13.25 1.89
C PHE A 123 0.01 13.49 0.48
N PHE A 124 0.22 12.41 -0.26
CA PHE A 124 0.76 12.42 -1.61
C PHE A 124 -0.12 11.60 -2.53
N TRP A 125 -0.33 12.12 -3.74
CA TRP A 125 -0.91 11.36 -4.83
C TRP A 125 0.21 10.85 -5.72
N LEU A 126 0.34 9.53 -5.79
CA LEU A 126 1.24 8.80 -6.69
C LEU A 126 0.46 8.30 -7.89
N ASP A 127 0.85 8.68 -9.10
CA ASP A 127 0.35 8.05 -10.32
C ASP A 127 1.11 6.73 -10.57
N LEU A 128 0.39 5.61 -10.62
CA LEU A 128 0.97 4.29 -10.86
C LEU A 128 1.46 4.09 -12.29
N GLN A 129 0.91 4.83 -13.26
CA GLN A 129 1.33 4.70 -14.65
C GLN A 129 2.70 5.32 -14.86
N THR A 130 2.91 6.54 -14.37
CA THR A 130 4.22 7.21 -14.48
C THR A 130 5.16 6.88 -13.32
N MET A 131 4.66 6.27 -12.25
CA MET A 131 5.38 6.02 -10.99
C MET A 131 5.92 7.31 -10.35
N LYS A 132 5.15 8.40 -10.45
CA LYS A 132 5.57 9.74 -9.96
C LYS A 132 4.55 10.34 -9.01
N ILE A 133 5.05 11.11 -8.06
CA ILE A 133 4.21 11.98 -7.24
C ILE A 133 3.71 13.14 -8.13
N VAL A 134 2.39 13.31 -8.19
CA VAL A 134 1.77 14.36 -9.02
C VAL A 134 1.37 15.59 -8.22
N ARG A 135 1.03 15.42 -6.93
CA ARG A 135 0.71 16.52 -6.00
C ARG A 135 0.81 16.04 -4.57
N HIS A 136 0.96 16.97 -3.64
CA HIS A 136 0.91 16.69 -2.21
C HIS A 136 0.06 17.76 -1.50
N PHE A 137 -0.45 17.43 -0.32
CA PHE A 137 -1.12 18.38 0.56
C PHE A 137 -0.83 18.02 2.02
N SER A 138 -0.75 19.03 2.88
CA SER A 138 -0.62 18.83 4.32
C SER A 138 -1.99 18.99 4.97
N ASP A 139 -2.32 18.12 5.91
CA ASP A 139 -3.47 18.35 6.79
C ASP A 139 -2.97 18.42 8.24
N PRO A 140 -2.93 19.63 8.84
CA PRO A 140 -2.43 19.83 10.19
C PRO A 140 -3.36 19.23 11.27
N ARG A 141 -4.58 18.78 10.93
CA ARG A 141 -5.55 18.25 11.88
C ARG A 141 -5.37 16.74 12.14
N VAL A 142 -4.53 16.07 11.34
CA VAL A 142 -4.39 14.60 11.31
C VAL A 142 -3.36 14.05 12.30
N ASP A 143 -2.79 14.92 13.15
CA ASP A 143 -2.00 14.45 14.28
C ASP A 143 -2.87 13.78 15.37
N TYR A 144 -4.21 13.92 15.29
CA TYR A 144 -5.12 13.41 16.33
C TYR A 144 -6.34 12.59 15.85
N GLU A 145 -6.69 12.54 14.56
CA GLU A 145 -7.86 11.77 14.10
C GLU A 145 -7.61 11.02 12.77
N GLU A 146 -8.09 9.78 12.69
CA GLU A 146 -8.13 8.98 11.48
C GLU A 146 -8.99 9.69 10.43
N VAL A 147 -8.36 10.25 9.40
CA VAL A 147 -9.08 10.86 8.28
C VAL A 147 -9.90 9.77 7.59
N TYR A 148 -11.22 9.83 7.76
CA TYR A 148 -12.16 9.27 6.81
C TYR A 148 -12.00 10.03 5.50
N CYS A 149 -11.17 9.50 4.59
CA CYS A 149 -11.10 9.98 3.22
C CYS A 149 -12.41 9.62 2.51
N SER A 150 -13.44 10.44 2.71
CA SER A 150 -14.67 10.41 1.92
C SER A 150 -14.37 11.08 0.58
N ILE A 151 -13.91 10.32 -0.43
CA ILE A 151 -14.23 10.48 -1.86
C ILE A 151 -13.44 9.44 -2.68
N GLU A 152 -14.20 8.73 -3.51
CA GLU A 152 -13.88 7.56 -4.35
C GLU A 152 -13.62 6.24 -3.61
N ILE A 153 -14.73 5.60 -3.24
CA ILE A 153 -14.97 4.16 -3.01
C ILE A 153 -13.73 3.34 -2.67
N CYS A 154 -13.60 2.99 -1.38
CA CYS A 154 -12.84 1.83 -0.93
C CYS A 154 -13.38 0.56 -1.62
N SER A 155 -12.59 -0.07 -2.50
CA SER A 155 -12.82 -1.47 -2.90
C SER A 155 -12.36 -2.47 -1.82
N SER A 156 -12.01 -1.99 -0.61
CA SER A 156 -11.46 -2.79 0.47
C SER A 156 -12.56 -3.48 1.31
N SER A 157 -13.12 -4.55 0.76
CA SER A 157 -13.52 -5.71 1.57
C SER A 157 -12.50 -6.85 1.42
N TRP A 158 -11.26 -6.52 1.06
CA TRP A 158 -10.20 -7.50 0.88
C TRP A 158 -9.31 -7.56 2.12
N VAL A 159 -9.43 -8.66 2.88
CA VAL A 159 -8.51 -9.02 3.97
C VAL A 159 -7.59 -10.10 3.43
N PRO A 160 -6.26 -9.91 3.39
CA PRO A 160 -5.34 -10.99 3.06
C PRO A 160 -5.41 -12.06 4.16
N THR A 161 -6.05 -13.19 3.88
CA THR A 161 -5.98 -14.38 4.73
C THR A 161 -4.68 -15.12 4.46
N PHE A 162 -3.74 -15.06 5.40
CA PHE A 162 -2.53 -15.87 5.38
C PHE A 162 -2.88 -17.27 5.90
N SER A 163 -2.72 -18.31 5.07
CA SER A 163 -2.79 -19.68 5.56
C SER A 163 -1.52 -20.00 6.36
N THR A 164 -1.67 -20.23 7.67
CA THR A 164 -0.65 -20.86 8.51
C THR A 164 -0.58 -22.34 8.16
N SER A 165 0.50 -22.77 7.52
CA SER A 165 0.82 -24.20 7.43
C SER A 165 1.38 -24.66 8.76
N SER A 166 0.51 -25.14 9.65
CA SER A 166 0.95 -25.94 10.80
C SER A 166 1.24 -27.35 10.30
N SER A 167 2.49 -27.61 9.91
CA SER A 167 3.01 -28.97 9.85
C SER A 167 3.31 -29.40 11.28
N ILE A 168 2.37 -30.07 11.92
CA ILE A 168 2.63 -30.88 13.11
C ILE A 168 3.15 -32.22 12.57
N LEU A 169 4.43 -32.49 12.83
CA LEU A 169 4.95 -33.85 12.94
C LEU A 169 4.84 -34.27 14.41
#